data_AF-A0A9E4YMS4-F1
#
_entry.id   AF-A0A9E4YMS4-F1
#
_cell.length_a   1.000
_cell.length_b   1.000
_cell.length_c   1.000
_cell.angle_alpha   90.00
_cell.angle_beta   90.00
_cell.angle_gamma   90.00
#
_symmetry.space_group_name_H-M   'P 1'
#
loop_
_entity.id
_entity.type
_entity.pdbx_description
1 polymer ?
#
loop_
_entity_poly.entity_id
_entity_poly.type
_entity_poly.pdbx_seq_one_letter_code
_entity_poly.pdbx_strand_id
1 'polypeptide(L)'
;MTRAAERPSTMKPEQEEPEQNQDEIWQEQVEGETPDSSTTQALNLTHRVTEKFPELVTRYKSYAGPVAIVSSALMALAGVAVARRLRRGQNAEEILDQITSEEIERAASVSSRQSRVWRMVKRIAHRRYGSDDASSAETSS
;
A
#
# COMPACT_ATOMS: atom_id res chain seq x y z
N MET A 1 47.01 -63.19 10.92
CA MET A 1 45.80 -64.05 10.90
C MET A 1 45.02 -63.65 12.16
N THR A 2 43.94 -62.87 12.12
CA THR A 2 42.61 -63.12 11.54
C THR A 2 41.90 -61.82 11.12
N ARG A 3 40.76 -61.98 10.45
CA ARG A 3 40.09 -61.11 9.47
C ARG A 3 38.80 -60.49 10.04
N ALA A 4 38.51 -59.27 9.57
CA ALA A 4 37.21 -58.59 9.37
C ALA A 4 36.14 -58.53 10.47
N ALA A 5 35.72 -57.30 10.76
CA ALA A 5 34.30 -56.93 10.83
C ALA A 5 34.14 -55.48 10.34
N GLU A 6 33.84 -55.34 9.05
CA GLU A 6 33.23 -54.13 8.51
C GLU A 6 31.80 -54.02 9.05
N ARG A 7 31.37 -52.82 9.45
CA ARG A 7 29.95 -52.43 9.47
C ARG A 7 29.78 -51.20 8.58
N PRO A 8 28.87 -51.23 7.61
CA PRO A 8 28.62 -50.13 6.69
C PRO A 8 27.49 -49.22 7.18
N SER A 9 27.40 -48.07 6.50
CA SER A 9 26.17 -47.34 6.17
C SER A 9 25.73 -46.16 7.04
N THR A 10 25.59 -45.05 6.31
CA THR A 10 24.51 -44.05 6.34
C THR A 10 24.43 -43.11 7.53
N MET A 11 24.87 -41.87 7.34
CA MET A 11 24.03 -40.65 7.35
C MET A 11 24.73 -39.61 6.46
N LYS A 12 24.38 -39.58 5.17
CA LYS A 12 23.59 -38.53 4.50
C LYS A 12 24.10 -37.09 4.70
N PRO A 13 24.43 -36.38 3.61
CA PRO A 13 24.55 -34.92 3.63
C PRO A 13 23.14 -34.30 3.74
N GLU A 14 23.10 -32.97 3.83
CA GLU A 14 21.89 -32.13 3.74
C GLU A 14 21.16 -31.87 5.06
N GLN A 15 21.42 -30.69 5.62
CA GLN A 15 20.36 -29.70 5.77
C GLN A 15 20.97 -28.34 5.37
N GLU A 16 21.13 -28.14 4.07
CA GLU A 16 21.01 -26.78 3.53
C GLU A 16 19.55 -26.39 3.77
N GLU A 17 19.34 -25.51 4.75
CA GLU A 17 18.05 -24.85 4.92
C GLU A 17 17.63 -24.28 3.57
N PRO A 18 16.42 -24.57 3.07
CA PRO A 18 15.98 -23.98 1.83
C PRO A 18 15.95 -22.46 2.07
N GLU A 19 16.76 -21.71 1.31
CA GLU A 19 16.46 -20.33 0.97
C GLU A 19 15.11 -20.36 0.27
N GLN A 20 14.04 -20.38 1.08
CA GLN A 20 12.68 -20.26 0.61
C GLN A 20 12.62 -18.92 -0.11
N ASN A 21 12.61 -19.02 -1.44
CA ASN A 21 12.21 -18.02 -2.41
C ASN A 21 11.35 -16.94 -1.74
N GLN A 22 11.98 -15.84 -1.31
CA GLN A 22 11.24 -14.65 -0.91
C GLN A 22 10.38 -14.13 -2.09
N ASP A 23 10.77 -14.54 -3.31
CA ASP A 23 10.05 -14.31 -4.56
C ASP A 23 8.81 -15.21 -4.77
N GLU A 24 8.63 -16.31 -4.02
CA GLU A 24 7.42 -17.15 -4.09
C GLU A 24 6.30 -16.65 -3.17
N ILE A 25 6.64 -15.97 -2.06
CA ILE A 25 5.67 -15.44 -1.09
C ILE A 25 4.78 -14.35 -1.73
N TRP A 26 5.29 -13.64 -2.74
CA TRP A 26 4.56 -12.57 -3.43
C TRP A 26 3.88 -13.01 -4.74
N GLN A 27 3.92 -14.30 -5.08
CA GLN A 27 3.16 -14.85 -6.23
C GLN A 27 1.74 -15.27 -5.84
N GLU A 28 1.31 -14.91 -4.64
CA GLU A 28 -0.06 -15.11 -4.15
C GLU A 28 -1.02 -14.17 -4.90
N GLN A 29 -1.69 -14.74 -5.90
CA GLN A 29 -2.91 -14.28 -6.56
C GLN A 29 -3.10 -12.75 -6.64
N VAL A 30 -2.84 -12.18 -7.82
CA VAL A 30 -3.36 -10.85 -8.18
C VAL A 30 -4.87 -10.96 -8.36
N GLU A 31 -5.60 -11.08 -7.25
CA GLU A 31 -7.05 -11.03 -7.21
C GLU A 31 -7.44 -9.54 -7.24
N GLY A 32 -7.62 -9.01 -8.44
CA GLY A 32 -7.93 -7.59 -8.66
C GLY A 32 -8.03 -7.21 -10.13
N GLU A 33 -8.70 -6.10 -10.42
CA GLU A 33 -8.72 -5.54 -11.77
C GLU A 33 -7.32 -5.10 -12.16
N THR A 34 -6.81 -5.62 -13.29
CA THR A 34 -5.50 -5.22 -13.81
C THR A 34 -5.53 -3.73 -14.14
N PRO A 35 -4.55 -2.93 -13.67
CA PRO A 35 -4.52 -1.52 -13.96
C PRO A 35 -4.45 -1.30 -15.48
N ASP A 36 -5.25 -0.37 -15.97
CA ASP A 36 -5.18 0.03 -17.36
C ASP A 36 -3.84 0.72 -17.67
N SER A 37 -3.55 0.93 -18.95
CA SER A 37 -2.29 1.54 -19.39
C SER A 37 -2.11 2.96 -18.83
N SER A 38 -3.21 3.70 -18.65
CA SER A 38 -3.19 5.04 -18.09
C SER A 38 -2.81 5.04 -16.60
N THR A 39 -3.37 4.11 -15.83
CA THR A 39 -3.01 3.92 -14.41
C THR A 39 -1.55 3.51 -14.28
N THR A 40 -1.09 2.58 -15.11
CA THR A 40 0.31 2.13 -15.10
C THR A 40 1.27 3.28 -15.39
N GLN A 41 0.96 4.13 -16.37
CA GLN A 41 1.76 5.32 -16.66
C GLN A 41 1.77 6.32 -15.51
N ALA A 42 0.62 6.55 -14.87
CA ALA A 42 0.53 7.45 -13.73
C ALA A 42 1.34 6.94 -12.53
N LEU A 43 1.33 5.63 -12.27
CA LEU A 43 2.14 5.01 -11.22
C LEU A 43 3.64 5.12 -11.51
N ASN A 44 4.07 4.81 -12.74
CA ASN A 44 5.46 4.96 -13.15
C ASN A 44 5.94 6.41 -13.03
N LEU A 45 5.10 7.36 -13.44
CA LEU A 45 5.37 8.79 -13.28
C LEU A 45 5.50 9.18 -11.80
N THR A 46 4.61 8.66 -10.95
CA THR A 46 4.65 8.89 -9.50
C THR A 46 5.95 8.39 -8.89
N HIS A 47 6.41 7.19 -9.28
CA HIS A 47 7.69 6.64 -8.83
C HIS A 47 8.84 7.58 -9.17
N ARG A 48 8.92 8.01 -10.44
CA ARG A 48 9.96 8.95 -10.92
C ARG A 48 9.90 10.30 -10.21
N VAL A 49 8.70 10.79 -9.89
CA VAL A 49 8.53 12.00 -9.08
C VAL A 49 9.11 11.81 -7.69
N THR A 50 8.85 10.69 -7.02
CA THR A 50 9.39 10.45 -5.67
C THR A 50 10.91 10.32 -5.64
N GLU A 51 11.53 9.80 -6.70
CA GLU A 51 12.98 9.74 -6.85
C GLU A 51 13.63 11.15 -6.91
N LYS A 52 12.92 12.16 -7.43
CA LYS A 52 13.42 13.56 -7.44
C LYS A 52 13.54 14.18 -6.04
N PHE A 53 12.84 13.63 -5.05
CA PHE A 53 12.74 14.23 -3.71
C PHE A 53 13.23 13.26 -2.63
N PRO A 54 14.52 12.89 -2.62
CA PRO A 54 15.07 11.95 -1.63
C PRO A 54 14.92 12.46 -0.18
N GLU A 55 14.88 13.77 0.03
CA GLU A 55 14.63 14.39 1.32
C GLU A 55 13.21 14.11 1.85
N LEU A 56 12.20 14.01 0.96
CA LEU A 56 10.86 13.57 1.35
C LEU A 56 10.87 12.11 1.76
N VAL A 57 11.56 11.26 1.00
CA VAL A 57 11.68 9.83 1.30
C VAL A 57 12.29 9.63 2.69
N THR A 58 13.39 10.33 3.01
CA THR A 58 14.02 10.25 4.33
C THR A 58 13.09 10.71 5.46
N ARG A 59 12.41 11.84 5.28
CA ARG A 59 11.44 12.33 6.27
C ARG A 59 10.33 11.33 6.52
N TYR A 60 9.70 10.79 5.48
CA TYR A 60 8.61 9.82 5.62
C TYR A 60 9.06 8.44 6.13
N LYS A 61 10.30 8.01 5.83
CA LYS A 61 10.90 6.83 6.45
C LYS A 61 11.12 7.01 7.95
N SER A 62 11.54 8.21 8.38
CA SER A 62 11.75 8.50 9.81
C SER A 62 10.48 8.35 10.66
N TYR A 63 9.30 8.58 10.06
CA TYR A 63 8.01 8.38 10.73
C TYR A 63 7.55 6.91 10.79
N ALA A 64 8.04 6.04 9.91
CA ALA A 64 7.54 4.68 9.72
C ALA A 64 8.53 3.57 10.12
N GLY A 65 9.74 3.93 10.55
CA GLY A 65 10.78 2.99 10.97
C GLY A 65 11.55 2.36 9.79
N PRO A 66 12.69 1.68 10.06
CA PRO A 66 13.64 1.23 9.04
C PRO A 66 13.12 0.16 8.07
N VAL A 67 11.93 -0.44 8.31
CA VAL A 67 11.32 -1.45 7.44
C VAL A 67 10.28 -0.85 6.47
N ALA A 68 10.01 0.47 6.55
CA ALA A 68 9.08 1.12 5.64
C ALA A 68 9.73 1.38 4.27
N ILE A 69 9.59 0.38 3.39
CA ILE A 69 9.55 0.53 1.93
C ILE A 69 8.86 1.87 1.63
N VAL A 70 9.59 2.80 0.99
CA VAL A 70 9.18 4.18 0.64
C VAL A 70 7.75 4.48 1.06
N SER A 71 7.57 5.00 2.29
CA SER A 71 6.28 5.17 2.98
C SER A 71 5.11 5.24 1.99
N SER A 72 4.25 4.21 1.98
CA SER A 72 3.08 4.13 1.10
C SER A 72 2.25 5.43 1.09
N ALA A 73 2.29 6.18 2.19
CA ALA A 73 1.74 7.53 2.29
C ALA A 73 2.40 8.53 1.32
N LEU A 74 3.74 8.62 1.26
CA LEU A 74 4.44 9.51 0.32
C LEU A 74 4.06 9.17 -1.12
N MET A 75 4.00 7.88 -1.46
CA MET A 75 3.64 7.43 -2.80
C MET A 75 2.20 7.82 -3.15
N ALA A 76 1.26 7.69 -2.19
CA ALA A 76 -0.11 8.15 -2.36
C ALA A 76 -0.20 9.68 -2.55
N LEU A 77 0.57 10.46 -1.78
CA LEU A 77 0.59 11.92 -1.88
C LEU A 77 1.16 12.39 -3.23
N ALA A 78 2.27 11.79 -3.66
CA ALA A 78 2.86 12.04 -4.97
C ALA A 78 1.88 11.66 -6.08
N GLY A 79 1.20 10.52 -5.96
CA GLY A 79 0.19 10.08 -6.93
C GLY A 79 -0.98 11.05 -7.03
N VAL A 80 -1.45 11.60 -5.91
CA VAL A 80 -2.50 12.63 -5.90
C VAL A 80 -2.02 13.93 -6.58
N ALA A 81 -0.78 14.35 -6.35
CA ALA A 81 -0.21 15.54 -7.00
C ALA A 81 -0.08 15.34 -8.53
N VAL A 82 0.46 14.20 -8.95
CA VAL A 82 0.58 13.81 -10.36
C VAL A 82 -0.80 13.75 -11.03
N ALA A 83 -1.76 13.06 -10.43
CA ALA A 83 -3.12 12.94 -10.97
C ALA A 83 -3.81 14.30 -11.14
N ARG A 84 -3.57 15.27 -10.25
CA ARG A 84 -4.11 16.64 -10.40
C ARG A 84 -3.54 17.34 -11.62
N ARG A 85 -2.25 17.16 -11.91
CA ARG A 85 -1.60 17.77 -13.08
C ARG A 85 -2.02 17.09 -14.38
N LEU A 86 -2.10 15.76 -14.39
CA LEU A 86 -2.66 15.01 -15.53
C LEU A 86 -4.09 15.47 -15.84
N ARG A 87 -4.94 15.67 -14.83
CA ARG A 87 -6.30 16.22 -15.00
C ARG A 87 -6.34 17.66 -15.54
N ARG A 88 -5.26 18.42 -15.40
CA ARG A 88 -5.11 19.76 -15.98
C ARG A 88 -4.56 19.72 -17.42
N GLY A 89 -4.32 18.53 -17.97
CA GLY A 89 -3.81 18.34 -19.33
C GLY A 89 -2.29 18.47 -19.44
N GLN A 90 -1.55 18.50 -18.33
CA GLN A 90 -0.09 18.51 -18.38
C GLN A 90 0.44 17.14 -18.80
N ASN A 91 1.50 17.14 -19.61
CA ASN A 91 2.18 15.90 -20.01
C ASN A 91 3.17 15.43 -18.92
N ALA A 92 3.65 14.19 -19.04
CA ALA A 92 4.52 13.57 -18.04
C ALA A 92 5.85 14.33 -17.83
N GLU A 93 6.44 14.88 -18.89
CA GLU A 93 7.71 15.61 -18.82
C GLU A 93 7.55 16.95 -18.10
N GLU A 94 6.51 17.72 -18.43
CA GLU A 94 6.16 18.95 -17.72
C GLU A 94 5.89 18.71 -16.24
N ILE A 95 5.20 17.60 -15.93
CA ILE A 95 4.95 17.21 -14.54
C ILE A 95 6.26 16.94 -13.82
N LEU A 96 7.14 16.12 -14.42
CA LEU A 96 8.44 15.82 -13.81
C LEU A 96 9.28 17.07 -13.60
N ASP A 97 9.27 18.01 -14.53
CA ASP A 97 10.06 19.24 -14.44
C ASP A 97 9.52 20.19 -13.36
N GLN A 98 8.22 20.46 -13.37
CA GLN A 98 7.59 21.53 -12.60
C GLN A 98 7.02 21.12 -11.24
N ILE A 99 6.87 19.82 -10.96
CA ILE A 99 6.36 19.37 -9.67
C ILE A 99 7.33 19.76 -8.56
N THR A 100 6.77 20.14 -7.40
CA THR A 100 7.55 20.58 -6.23
C THR A 100 7.26 19.71 -5.02
N SER A 101 8.20 19.66 -4.08
CA SER A 101 8.03 18.94 -2.82
C SER A 101 6.83 19.48 -2.01
N GLU A 102 6.64 20.79 -2.01
CA GLU A 102 5.49 21.45 -1.37
C GLU A 102 4.14 21.02 -1.97
N GLU A 103 4.08 20.81 -3.28
CA GLU A 103 2.86 20.35 -3.95
C GLU A 103 2.47 18.94 -3.51
N ILE A 104 3.47 18.07 -3.34
CA ILE A 104 3.31 16.70 -2.81
C ILE A 104 2.84 16.76 -1.35
N GLU A 105 3.47 17.57 -0.51
CA GLU A 105 3.07 17.71 0.90
C GLU A 105 1.66 18.33 1.04
N ARG A 106 1.30 19.32 0.21
CA ARG A 106 -0.05 19.90 0.18
C ARG A 106 -1.11 18.89 -0.22
N ALA A 107 -0.78 17.80 -0.92
CA ALA A 107 -1.74 16.73 -1.20
C ALA A 107 -2.32 16.11 0.08
N ALA A 108 -1.59 16.14 1.20
CA ALA A 108 -2.04 15.61 2.49
C ALA A 108 -3.18 16.43 3.10
N SER A 109 -3.22 17.73 2.83
CA SER A 109 -4.24 18.63 3.39
C SER A 109 -5.66 18.32 2.91
N VAL A 110 -5.82 17.66 1.76
CA VAL A 110 -7.14 17.30 1.19
C VAL A 110 -7.74 16.05 1.86
N SER A 111 -6.91 15.14 2.38
CA SER A 111 -7.36 14.02 3.21
C SER A 111 -8.15 14.50 4.45
N SER A 112 -7.76 15.65 5.03
CA SER A 112 -8.43 16.21 6.20
C SER A 112 -9.86 16.73 5.93
N ARG A 113 -10.20 17.10 4.68
CA ARG A 113 -11.57 17.46 4.29
C ARG A 113 -12.45 16.22 4.14
N GLN A 114 -11.91 15.15 3.57
CA GLN A 114 -12.62 13.88 3.40
C GLN A 114 -12.94 13.23 4.76
N SER A 115 -12.07 13.36 5.76
CA SER A 115 -12.33 12.88 7.13
C SER A 115 -13.46 13.62 7.86
N ARG A 116 -13.77 14.89 7.49
CA ARG A 116 -14.96 15.60 8.01
C ARG A 116 -16.24 15.09 7.39
N VAL A 117 -16.24 14.87 6.07
CA VAL A 117 -17.40 14.35 5.34
C VAL A 117 -17.71 12.93 5.79
N TRP A 118 -16.70 12.07 5.95
CA TRP A 118 -16.87 10.71 6.44
C TRP A 118 -17.41 10.67 7.89
N ARG A 119 -16.95 11.57 8.77
CA ARG A 119 -17.53 11.75 10.13
C ARG A 119 -18.97 12.28 10.12
N MET A 120 -19.38 13.03 9.10
CA MET A 120 -20.78 13.42 8.93
C MET A 120 -21.64 12.26 8.44
N VAL A 121 -21.19 11.53 7.43
CA VAL A 121 -21.90 10.37 6.88
C VAL A 121 -22.05 9.26 7.93
N LYS A 122 -21.00 8.98 8.72
CA LYS A 122 -21.07 8.01 9.83
C LYS A 122 -22.11 8.39 10.88
N ARG A 123 -22.27 9.68 11.20
CA ARG A 123 -23.31 10.17 12.14
C ARG A 123 -24.72 10.03 11.59
N ILE A 124 -24.88 10.10 10.27
CA ILE A 124 -26.19 9.92 9.60
C ILE A 124 -26.54 8.43 9.53
N ALA A 125 -25.58 7.57 9.23
CA ALA A 125 -25.77 6.11 9.17
C ALA A 125 -26.20 5.51 10.52
N HIS A 126 -25.62 5.96 11.65
CA HIS A 126 -26.00 5.46 12.97
C HIS A 126 -27.43 5.79 13.43
N ARG A 127 -28.12 6.75 12.79
CA ARG A 127 -29.53 7.04 13.14
C ARG A 127 -30.54 6.09 12.52
N ARG A 128 -30.18 5.37 11.46
CA ARG A 128 -31.12 4.47 10.75
C ARG A 128 -31.12 3.04 11.27
N TYR A 129 -30.17 2.66 12.12
CA TYR A 129 -30.07 1.29 12.64
C TYR A 129 -30.58 1.15 14.10
N GLY A 130 -31.13 2.21 14.68
CA GLY A 130 -31.57 2.25 16.08
C GLY A 130 -33.08 2.39 16.29
N SER A 131 -33.89 2.22 15.25
CA SER A 131 -35.33 2.54 15.29
C SER A 131 -36.28 1.39 14.89
N ASP A 132 -35.79 0.16 14.73
CA ASP A 132 -36.64 -0.98 14.34
C ASP A 132 -37.00 -1.96 15.49
N ASP A 133 -36.44 -1.79 16.70
CA ASP A 133 -36.69 -2.73 17.83
C ASP A 133 -37.80 -2.30 18.81
N ALA A 134 -38.56 -1.23 18.54
CA ALA A 134 -39.53 -0.67 19.49
C ALA A 134 -41.02 -0.90 19.13
N SER A 135 -41.35 -1.82 18.22
CA SER A 135 -42.74 -2.02 17.73
C SER A 135 -43.33 -3.43 17.94
N SER A 136 -42.75 -4.26 18.81
CA SER A 136 -43.28 -5.61 19.07
C SER A 136 -43.46 -5.87 20.56
N ALA A 137 -44.27 -5.06 21.23
CA ALA A 137 -44.65 -5.33 22.62
C ALA A 137 -46.05 -4.78 22.96
N GLU A 138 -47.03 -4.83 22.07
CA GLU A 138 -48.40 -4.44 22.39
C GLU A 138 -49.40 -5.24 21.54
N THR A 139 -49.77 -6.45 22.00
CA THR A 139 -51.12 -7.05 21.85
C THR A 139 -51.11 -8.43 22.50
N SER A 140 -51.44 -8.51 23.79
CA SER A 140 -52.02 -9.70 24.43
C SER A 140 -52.52 -9.33 25.83
N SER A 141 -53.80 -8.96 25.92
CA SER A 141 -54.71 -9.27 27.03
C SER A 141 -56.13 -8.89 26.61
#